data_AF-A0A8D5JR51-F1
#
_entry.id   AF-A0A8D5JR51-F1
#
_cell.length_a   1.000
_cell.length_b   1.000
_cell.length_c   1.000
_cell.angle_alpha   90.00
_cell.angle_beta   90.00
_cell.angle_gamma   90.00
#
_symmetry.space_group_name_H-M   'P 1'
#
loop_
_entity.id
_entity.type
_entity.pdbx_description
1 polymer ?
#
loop_
_entity_poly.entity_id
_entity_poly.type
_entity_poly.pdbx_seq_one_letter_code
_entity_poly.pdbx_strand_id
1 'polypeptide(L)'
;MQYGMIIDLERCVGCHACTIACKAEWEVPVEFARNWVYRMGPEMVDGEMASTYYPGLCNHCTDPVCVPECPADPVEVTFKDAKTGKTKTMEVAATWKDPFDGTVQIDKSRCLGCGACADACPYNARYVNPDLVDDVSEDGKADKCTYCKPRVEAGGIPACVQTCIAGARIFGDLDDPNSEVSKYVKKGAKGIEPDGGELGPNSRYYGKKKDMSLLFRTHTPELADLGSARRRAMLASLAKPAIKTIRNLGLIGAVGSILMNENNTSEDKE
;
A
#
# COMPACT_ATOMS: atom_id res chain seq x y z
N MET A 1 10.55 -17.23 0.55
CA MET A 1 9.87 -16.87 -0.70
C MET A 1 9.38 -15.45 -0.50
N GLN A 2 9.61 -14.63 -1.50
CA GLN A 2 9.15 -13.26 -1.53
C GLN A 2 8.44 -13.07 -2.86
N TYR A 3 7.12 -13.09 -2.85
CA TYR A 3 6.39 -12.86 -4.09
C TYR A 3 6.61 -11.44 -4.60
N GLY A 4 6.70 -11.32 -5.92
CA GLY A 4 6.84 -10.06 -6.62
C GLY A 4 6.14 -10.06 -7.97
N MET A 5 6.00 -8.86 -8.51
CA MET A 5 5.39 -8.60 -9.81
C MET A 5 6.37 -7.79 -10.65
N ILE A 6 6.62 -8.21 -11.88
CA ILE A 6 7.26 -7.38 -12.90
C ILE A 6 6.19 -6.82 -13.81
N ILE A 7 6.33 -5.54 -14.14
CA ILE A 7 5.50 -4.83 -15.12
C ILE A 7 6.42 -4.41 -16.27
N ASP A 8 6.31 -5.11 -17.38
CA ASP A 8 7.04 -4.86 -18.62
C ASP A 8 6.34 -3.75 -19.42
N LEU A 9 6.90 -2.55 -19.35
CA LEU A 9 6.42 -1.33 -20.00
C LEU A 9 6.54 -1.40 -21.52
N GLU A 10 7.43 -2.24 -22.06
CA GLU A 10 7.53 -2.43 -23.53
C GLU A 10 6.38 -3.27 -24.08
N ARG A 11 5.77 -4.10 -23.24
CA ARG A 11 4.61 -4.94 -23.60
C ARG A 11 3.29 -4.28 -23.26
N CYS A 12 3.25 -3.41 -22.26
CA CYS A 12 2.00 -2.81 -21.81
C CYS A 12 1.41 -1.86 -22.87
N VAL A 13 0.24 -2.21 -23.39
CA VAL A 13 -0.52 -1.39 -24.35
C VAL A 13 -1.64 -0.57 -23.69
N GLY A 14 -1.72 -0.59 -22.36
CA GLY A 14 -2.71 0.19 -21.61
C GLY A 14 -4.17 -0.22 -21.85
N CYS A 15 -4.48 -1.50 -22.09
CA CYS A 15 -5.84 -1.95 -22.42
C CYS A 15 -6.82 -2.01 -21.24
N HIS A 16 -6.36 -1.75 -20.00
CA HIS A 16 -7.15 -1.83 -18.76
C HIS A 16 -7.77 -3.21 -18.42
N ALA A 17 -7.49 -4.28 -19.19
CA ALA A 17 -8.01 -5.62 -18.86
C ALA A 17 -7.64 -6.07 -17.43
N CYS A 18 -6.43 -5.70 -16.96
CA CYS A 18 -5.98 -6.02 -15.60
C CYS A 18 -6.77 -5.31 -14.49
N THR A 19 -7.31 -4.11 -14.74
CA THR A 19 -8.10 -3.36 -13.75
C THR A 19 -9.49 -3.99 -13.65
N ILE A 20 -10.11 -4.29 -14.79
CA ILE A 20 -11.45 -4.91 -14.86
C ILE A 20 -11.43 -6.33 -14.29
N ALA A 21 -10.46 -7.16 -14.64
CA ALA A 21 -10.38 -8.52 -14.11
C ALA A 21 -10.19 -8.52 -12.59
N CYS A 22 -9.38 -7.60 -12.05
CA CYS A 22 -9.20 -7.50 -10.60
C CYS A 22 -10.48 -7.02 -9.89
N LYS A 23 -11.26 -6.13 -10.51
CA LYS A 23 -12.56 -5.72 -9.97
C LYS A 23 -13.55 -6.87 -9.97
N ALA A 24 -13.67 -7.58 -11.08
CA ALA A 24 -14.59 -8.72 -11.21
C ALA A 24 -14.24 -9.88 -10.27
N GLU A 25 -12.95 -10.22 -10.15
CA GLU A 25 -12.48 -11.33 -9.31
C GLU A 25 -12.73 -11.09 -7.82
N TRP A 26 -12.67 -9.83 -7.37
CA TRP A 26 -12.67 -9.48 -5.95
C TRP A 26 -13.80 -8.55 -5.55
N GLU A 27 -14.80 -8.40 -6.42
CA GLU A 27 -16.00 -7.57 -6.21
C GLU A 27 -15.64 -6.16 -5.71
N VAL A 28 -14.59 -5.56 -6.29
CA VAL A 28 -14.13 -4.23 -5.90
C VAL A 28 -15.15 -3.20 -6.36
N PRO A 29 -15.66 -2.30 -5.47
CA PRO A 29 -16.66 -1.32 -5.84
C PRO A 29 -16.22 -0.42 -6.99
N VAL A 30 -17.18 0.17 -7.69
CA VAL A 30 -16.96 0.88 -8.95
C VAL A 30 -15.99 2.05 -8.77
N GLU A 31 -16.07 2.73 -7.64
CA GLU A 31 -15.33 3.94 -7.25
C GLU A 31 -13.86 3.66 -6.90
N PHE A 32 -13.53 2.42 -6.55
CA PHE A 32 -12.20 2.05 -6.06
C PHE A 32 -11.45 1.12 -7.01
N ALA A 33 -10.14 0.97 -6.82
CA ALA A 33 -9.37 0.00 -7.59
C ALA A 33 -8.23 -0.59 -6.77
N ARG A 34 -7.94 -1.89 -6.98
CA ARG A 34 -6.76 -2.56 -6.41
C ARG A 34 -5.53 -2.47 -7.32
N ASN A 35 -5.72 -2.10 -8.59
CA ASN A 35 -4.67 -1.76 -9.54
C ASN A 35 -5.21 -0.75 -10.56
N TRP A 36 -4.34 0.01 -11.20
CA TRP A 36 -4.68 1.05 -12.18
C TRP A 36 -3.75 0.99 -13.40
N VAL A 37 -4.07 1.81 -14.40
CA VAL A 37 -3.24 2.06 -15.58
C VAL A 37 -3.38 3.54 -15.93
N TYR A 38 -2.30 4.32 -15.84
CA TYR A 38 -2.28 5.71 -16.29
C TYR A 38 -1.47 5.85 -17.57
N ARG A 39 -1.94 6.64 -18.53
CA ARG A 39 -1.16 6.97 -19.72
C ARG A 39 -0.15 8.06 -19.37
N MET A 40 1.10 7.90 -19.83
CA MET A 40 2.17 8.86 -19.61
C MET A 40 2.72 9.38 -20.94
N GLY A 41 3.14 10.65 -20.93
CA GLY A 41 3.60 11.36 -22.12
C GLY A 41 2.49 11.59 -23.16
N PRO A 42 2.85 11.97 -24.39
CA PRO A 42 4.22 12.10 -24.89
C PRO A 42 5.00 13.22 -24.20
N GLU A 43 6.27 12.98 -23.86
CA GLU A 43 7.17 13.98 -23.30
C GLU A 43 8.61 13.73 -23.77
N MET A 44 9.42 14.80 -23.87
CA MET A 44 10.86 14.67 -24.14
C MET A 44 11.61 14.29 -22.87
N VAL A 45 12.31 13.16 -22.90
CA VAL A 45 13.14 12.65 -21.80
C VAL A 45 14.53 12.36 -22.35
N ASP A 46 15.55 13.03 -21.82
CA ASP A 46 16.94 12.93 -22.27
C ASP A 46 17.13 13.09 -23.79
N GLY A 47 16.32 13.96 -24.43
CA GLY A 47 16.38 14.19 -25.87
C GLY A 47 15.63 13.18 -26.74
N GLU A 48 14.92 12.22 -26.13
CA GLU A 48 14.06 11.26 -26.83
C GLU A 48 12.58 11.43 -26.47
N MET A 49 11.69 11.22 -27.44
CA MET A 49 10.24 11.18 -27.18
C MET A 49 9.88 9.90 -26.40
N ALA A 50 9.41 10.04 -25.17
CA ALA A 50 8.92 8.96 -24.33
C ALA A 50 7.39 8.97 -24.24
N SER A 51 6.77 7.79 -24.30
CA SER A 51 5.35 7.60 -24.04
C SER A 51 5.11 6.15 -23.67
N THR A 52 4.46 5.95 -22.53
CA THR A 52 4.22 4.61 -21.99
C THR A 52 3.00 4.65 -21.07
N TYR A 53 2.77 3.60 -20.30
CA TYR A 53 1.70 3.49 -19.33
C TYR A 53 2.28 3.20 -17.94
N TYR A 54 1.56 3.55 -16.89
CA TYR A 54 1.87 3.21 -15.51
C TYR A 54 0.82 2.24 -14.94
N PRO A 55 1.05 0.92 -15.03
CA PRO A 55 0.17 -0.08 -14.44
C PRO A 55 0.39 -0.30 -12.92
N GLY A 56 0.10 0.68 -12.08
CA GLY A 56 0.34 0.56 -10.63
C GLY A 56 -0.60 -0.37 -9.85
N LEU A 57 -0.17 -0.76 -8.64
CA LEU A 57 -0.86 -1.61 -7.66
C LEU A 57 -0.16 -1.50 -6.30
N CYS A 58 -0.64 -2.20 -5.27
CA CYS A 58 0.11 -2.34 -4.03
C CYS A 58 1.44 -3.06 -4.28
N ASN A 59 2.54 -2.45 -3.83
CA ASN A 59 3.87 -2.97 -4.03
C ASN A 59 4.23 -4.17 -3.14
N HIS A 60 3.40 -4.48 -2.12
CA HIS A 60 3.69 -5.48 -1.09
C HIS A 60 5.13 -5.32 -0.55
N CYS A 61 5.47 -4.10 -0.13
CA CYS A 61 6.84 -3.67 0.17
C CYS A 61 7.58 -4.60 1.14
N THR A 62 8.91 -4.61 1.02
CA THR A 62 9.81 -5.36 1.90
C THR A 62 9.74 -4.81 3.32
N ASP A 63 9.77 -3.48 3.46
CA ASP A 63 9.50 -2.75 4.70
C ASP A 63 8.20 -1.94 4.56
N PRO A 64 7.04 -2.54 4.85
CA PRO A 64 5.76 -1.92 4.58
C PRO A 64 5.34 -0.96 5.69
N VAL A 65 5.54 0.35 5.48
CA VAL A 65 5.12 1.42 6.42
C VAL A 65 3.67 1.32 6.88
N CYS A 66 2.78 0.83 6.04
CA CYS A 66 1.36 0.65 6.35
C CYS A 66 1.04 -0.42 7.43
N VAL A 67 1.97 -1.34 7.73
CA VAL A 67 1.77 -2.39 8.74
C VAL A 67 1.85 -1.85 10.17
N PRO A 68 2.94 -1.17 10.59
CA PRO A 68 3.07 -0.64 11.95
C PRO A 68 2.09 0.50 12.28
N GLU A 69 1.39 1.07 11.30
CA GLU A 69 0.36 2.11 11.54
C GLU A 69 -0.99 1.56 11.95
N CYS A 70 -1.18 0.24 11.91
CA CYS A 70 -2.46 -0.36 12.24
C CYS A 70 -2.68 -0.30 13.76
N PRO A 71 -3.72 0.42 14.25
CA PRO A 71 -3.97 0.55 15.68
C PRO A 71 -4.83 -0.59 16.25
N ALA A 72 -5.20 -1.58 15.42
CA ALA A 72 -5.95 -2.73 15.89
C ALA A 72 -5.11 -3.54 16.88
N ASP A 73 -5.75 -3.99 17.96
CA ASP A 73 -5.07 -4.77 19.00
C ASP A 73 -4.34 -5.97 18.38
N PRO A 74 -3.02 -6.12 18.63
CA PRO A 74 -2.28 -7.28 18.17
C PRO A 74 -2.84 -8.56 18.77
N VAL A 75 -2.85 -9.63 17.97
CA VAL A 75 -3.16 -10.97 18.45
C VAL A 75 -2.11 -11.93 17.94
N GLU A 76 -1.90 -13.00 18.69
CA GLU A 76 -1.04 -14.10 18.26
C GLU A 76 -1.74 -14.89 17.14
N VAL A 77 -1.08 -15.03 16.00
CA VAL A 77 -1.56 -15.81 14.86
C VAL A 77 -0.52 -16.84 14.46
N THR A 78 -0.96 -18.09 14.27
CA THR A 78 -0.12 -19.15 13.69
C THR A 78 -0.37 -19.24 12.20
N PHE A 79 0.60 -18.76 11.42
CA PHE A 79 0.61 -18.86 9.96
C PHE A 79 1.09 -20.24 9.54
N LYS A 80 0.54 -20.75 8.43
CA LYS A 80 0.98 -21.98 7.79
C LYS A 80 1.29 -21.71 6.34
N ASP A 81 2.49 -22.07 5.91
CA ASP A 81 2.86 -22.01 4.51
C ASP A 81 2.07 -23.05 3.71
N ALA A 82 1.32 -22.61 2.69
CA ALA A 82 0.50 -23.47 1.87
C ALA A 82 1.33 -24.52 1.09
N LYS A 83 2.59 -24.20 0.75
CA LYS A 83 3.45 -25.07 -0.05
C LYS A 83 4.21 -26.11 0.78
N THR A 84 4.88 -25.67 1.84
CA THR A 84 5.77 -26.53 2.65
C THR A 84 5.11 -27.06 3.92
N GLY A 85 3.97 -26.49 4.33
CA GLY A 85 3.29 -26.83 5.59
C GLY A 85 4.00 -26.31 6.84
N LYS A 86 5.12 -25.58 6.71
CA LYS A 86 5.81 -24.93 7.83
C LYS A 86 4.88 -23.97 8.54
N THR A 87 4.99 -23.88 9.86
CA THR A 87 4.21 -22.96 10.68
C THR A 87 5.10 -21.92 11.34
N LYS A 88 4.54 -20.73 11.56
CA LYS A 88 5.19 -19.65 12.30
C LYS A 88 4.13 -18.87 13.07
N THR A 89 4.38 -18.70 14.36
CA THR A 89 3.52 -17.93 15.24
C THR A 89 4.13 -16.53 15.44
N MET A 90 3.32 -15.48 15.30
CA MET A 90 3.74 -14.10 15.56
C MET A 90 2.54 -13.22 15.92
N GLU A 91 2.80 -12.16 16.69
CA GLU A 91 1.81 -11.14 16.97
C GLU A 91 1.62 -10.22 15.76
N VAL A 92 0.36 -9.99 15.38
CA VAL A 92 0.00 -9.12 14.26
C VAL A 92 -1.24 -8.30 14.58
N ALA A 93 -1.27 -7.06 14.11
CA ALA A 93 -2.50 -6.26 14.03
C ALA A 93 -3.38 -6.72 12.86
N ALA A 94 -4.37 -5.92 12.45
CA ALA A 94 -5.27 -6.26 11.35
C ALA A 94 -4.60 -6.22 9.97
N THR A 95 -3.46 -5.55 9.80
CA THR A 95 -2.63 -5.69 8.60
C THR A 95 -1.23 -6.19 8.98
N TRP A 96 -0.70 -7.11 8.20
CA TRP A 96 0.58 -7.75 8.47
C TRP A 96 1.33 -8.08 7.18
N LYS A 97 2.61 -8.41 7.30
CA LYS A 97 3.39 -9.05 6.24
C LYS A 97 3.45 -10.55 6.51
N ASP A 98 2.99 -11.35 5.56
CA ASP A 98 3.04 -12.80 5.63
C ASP A 98 4.51 -13.26 5.73
N PRO A 99 4.84 -14.13 6.70
CA PRO A 99 6.23 -14.49 6.97
C PRO A 99 6.82 -15.52 5.98
N PHE A 100 5.99 -16.15 5.14
CA PHE A 100 6.43 -17.21 4.23
C PHE A 100 6.52 -16.75 2.79
N ASP A 101 5.58 -15.90 2.36
CA ASP A 101 5.47 -15.43 0.99
C ASP A 101 5.76 -13.94 0.82
N GLY A 102 5.94 -13.22 1.93
CA GLY A 102 6.31 -11.81 1.95
C GLY A 102 5.21 -10.85 1.50
N THR A 103 3.98 -11.33 1.31
CA THR A 103 2.85 -10.48 0.91
C THR A 103 2.28 -9.73 2.11
N VAL A 104 2.05 -8.42 1.96
CA VAL A 104 1.26 -7.65 2.92
C VAL A 104 -0.22 -7.99 2.78
N GLN A 105 -0.92 -8.27 3.89
CA GLN A 105 -2.34 -8.65 3.90
C GLN A 105 -3.15 -7.83 4.92
N ILE A 106 -4.47 -7.93 4.84
CA ILE A 106 -5.43 -7.29 5.75
C ILE A 106 -6.48 -8.31 6.16
N ASP A 107 -6.68 -8.46 7.46
CA ASP A 107 -7.76 -9.23 8.07
C ASP A 107 -8.92 -8.26 8.21
N LYS A 108 -9.92 -8.48 7.35
CA LYS A 108 -11.11 -7.63 7.33
C LYS A 108 -11.85 -7.74 8.65
N SER A 109 -11.95 -8.92 9.26
CA SER A 109 -12.70 -9.10 10.51
C SER A 109 -12.17 -8.26 11.67
N ARG A 110 -10.88 -7.89 11.65
CA ARG A 110 -10.24 -7.07 12.69
C ARG A 110 -9.95 -5.63 12.27
N CYS A 111 -10.19 -5.28 11.01
CA CYS A 111 -9.94 -3.95 10.51
C CYS A 111 -10.97 -2.97 11.07
N LEU A 112 -10.47 -1.90 11.70
CA LEU A 112 -11.28 -0.87 12.37
C LEU A 112 -11.81 0.22 11.42
N GLY A 113 -11.41 0.22 10.15
CA GLY A 113 -11.82 1.25 9.18
C GLY A 113 -11.11 2.60 9.28
N CYS A 114 -10.18 2.78 10.22
CA CYS A 114 -9.59 4.08 10.57
C CYS A 114 -8.75 4.81 9.51
N GLY A 115 -8.48 4.21 8.35
CA GLY A 115 -7.72 4.85 7.26
C GLY A 115 -6.20 5.03 7.47
N ALA A 116 -5.66 4.89 8.69
CA ALA A 116 -4.24 5.17 8.97
C ALA A 116 -3.24 4.46 8.04
N CYS A 117 -3.51 3.19 7.70
CA CYS A 117 -2.65 2.43 6.78
C CYS A 117 -2.75 2.91 5.32
N ALA A 118 -3.87 3.54 4.94
CA ALA A 118 -4.06 4.14 3.63
C ALA A 118 -3.30 5.46 3.53
N ASP A 119 -3.46 6.34 4.52
CA ASP A 119 -2.73 7.62 4.61
C ASP A 119 -1.21 7.41 4.63
N ALA A 120 -0.76 6.34 5.28
CA ALA A 120 0.66 6.01 5.36
C ALA A 120 1.25 5.42 4.06
N CYS A 121 0.42 4.97 3.12
CA CYS A 121 0.91 4.34 1.91
C CYS A 121 1.34 5.41 0.89
N PRO A 122 2.64 5.58 0.58
CA PRO A 122 3.08 6.65 -0.32
C PRO A 122 2.60 6.46 -1.76
N TYR A 123 2.15 5.25 -2.11
CA TYR A 123 1.68 4.89 -3.44
C TYR A 123 0.17 5.04 -3.64
N ASN A 124 -0.56 5.49 -2.61
CA ASN A 124 -2.03 5.53 -2.59
C ASN A 124 -2.67 4.19 -3.01
N ALA A 125 -2.02 3.07 -2.66
CA ALA A 125 -2.41 1.74 -3.10
C ALA A 125 -3.43 1.06 -2.15
N ARG A 126 -3.98 1.84 -1.21
CA ARG A 126 -4.94 1.44 -0.19
C ARG A 126 -6.07 2.45 -0.17
N TYR A 127 -7.27 1.99 0.10
CA TYR A 127 -8.47 2.81 0.32
C TYR A 127 -9.30 2.19 1.45
N VAL A 128 -10.25 2.93 2.02
CA VAL A 128 -11.27 2.36 2.91
C VAL A 128 -12.51 2.09 2.07
N ASN A 129 -12.95 0.83 2.03
CA ASN A 129 -14.19 0.45 1.36
C ASN A 129 -15.37 0.67 2.33
N PRO A 130 -16.22 1.68 2.09
CA PRO A 130 -17.36 1.98 2.96
C PRO A 130 -18.45 0.90 2.91
N ASP A 131 -18.48 0.06 1.86
CA ASP A 131 -19.50 -0.99 1.71
C ASP A 131 -19.19 -2.22 2.59
N LEU A 132 -17.95 -2.35 3.08
CA LEU A 132 -17.56 -3.45 3.94
C LEU A 132 -17.72 -3.02 5.41
N VAL A 133 -18.91 -3.23 5.95
CA VAL A 133 -19.23 -2.92 7.36
C VAL A 133 -19.62 -4.19 8.12
N ASP A 134 -19.33 -4.20 9.41
CA ASP A 134 -19.76 -5.22 10.38
C ASP A 134 -19.69 -4.66 11.81
N ASP A 135 -19.93 -5.51 12.82
CA ASP A 135 -19.89 -5.13 14.24
C ASP A 135 -18.54 -4.56 14.71
N VAL A 136 -17.47 -4.71 13.92
CA VAL A 136 -16.13 -4.19 14.22
C VAL A 136 -15.91 -2.82 13.60
N SER A 137 -16.52 -2.53 12.45
CA SER A 137 -16.38 -1.22 11.79
C SER A 137 -17.61 -0.83 10.98
N GLU A 138 -18.23 0.28 11.38
CA GLU A 138 -19.27 0.98 10.62
C GLU A 138 -18.68 1.97 9.59
N ASP A 139 -17.40 2.33 9.72
CA ASP A 139 -16.69 3.28 8.84
C ASP A 139 -16.17 2.62 7.53
N GLY A 140 -16.34 1.30 7.39
CA GLY A 140 -15.82 0.53 6.28
C GLY A 140 -14.51 -0.19 6.59
N LYS A 141 -13.92 -0.88 5.59
CA LYS A 141 -12.69 -1.68 5.80
C LYS A 141 -11.60 -1.31 4.80
N ALA A 142 -10.38 -1.14 5.30
CA ALA A 142 -9.23 -0.88 4.45
C ALA A 142 -9.02 -2.00 3.42
N ASP A 143 -8.81 -1.67 2.15
CA ASP A 143 -8.64 -2.61 1.05
C ASP A 143 -7.50 -2.21 0.10
N LYS A 144 -6.97 -3.21 -0.62
CA LYS A 144 -5.83 -3.07 -1.55
C LYS A 144 -5.63 -4.33 -2.39
N CYS A 145 -4.68 -4.30 -3.32
CA CYS A 145 -4.18 -5.53 -3.94
C CYS A 145 -3.65 -6.52 -2.89
N THR A 146 -3.97 -7.80 -3.06
CA THR A 146 -3.55 -8.92 -2.20
C THR A 146 -2.60 -9.88 -2.91
N TYR A 147 -2.12 -9.52 -4.11
CA TYR A 147 -1.55 -10.44 -5.10
C TYR A 147 -2.42 -11.68 -5.36
N CYS A 148 -3.73 -11.54 -5.18
CA CYS A 148 -4.68 -12.65 -5.32
C CYS A 148 -4.29 -13.87 -4.48
N LYS A 149 -3.80 -13.66 -3.24
CA LYS A 149 -3.26 -14.72 -2.37
C LYS A 149 -4.07 -16.02 -2.37
N PRO A 150 -5.41 -16.03 -2.22
CA PRO A 150 -6.19 -17.27 -2.28
C PRO A 150 -6.06 -18.04 -3.61
N ARG A 151 -6.00 -17.34 -4.76
CA ARG A 151 -5.76 -17.97 -6.07
C ARG A 151 -4.38 -18.59 -6.14
N VAL A 152 -3.37 -17.87 -5.65
CA VAL A 152 -1.97 -18.31 -5.67
C VAL A 152 -1.77 -19.52 -4.75
N GLU A 153 -2.41 -19.54 -3.59
CA GLU A 153 -2.40 -20.70 -2.67
C GLU A 153 -3.09 -21.92 -3.27
N ALA A 154 -4.11 -21.73 -4.11
CA ALA A 154 -4.75 -22.78 -4.90
C ALA A 154 -3.95 -23.21 -6.15
N GLY A 155 -2.72 -22.71 -6.33
CA GLY A 155 -1.85 -23.04 -7.47
C GLY A 155 -2.14 -22.23 -8.75
N GLY A 156 -3.02 -21.25 -8.69
CA GLY A 156 -3.30 -20.31 -9.77
C GLY A 156 -2.33 -19.12 -9.81
N ILE A 157 -2.66 -18.16 -10.66
CA ILE A 157 -1.95 -16.89 -10.79
C ILE A 157 -2.91 -15.71 -10.54
N PRO A 158 -2.39 -14.50 -10.26
CA PRO A 158 -3.24 -13.33 -10.08
C PRO A 158 -4.12 -13.04 -11.31
N ALA A 159 -5.37 -12.64 -11.09
CA ALA A 159 -6.32 -12.36 -12.17
C ALA A 159 -5.79 -11.30 -13.18
N CYS A 160 -5.08 -10.29 -12.68
CA CYS A 160 -4.45 -9.26 -13.50
C CYS A 160 -3.31 -9.79 -14.38
N VAL A 161 -2.66 -10.89 -14.00
CA VAL A 161 -1.63 -11.58 -14.80
C VAL A 161 -2.31 -12.47 -15.83
N GLN A 162 -3.29 -13.27 -15.40
CA GLN A 162 -4.02 -14.20 -16.27
C GLN A 162 -4.68 -13.50 -17.46
N THR A 163 -5.28 -12.33 -17.24
CA THR A 163 -5.98 -11.56 -18.30
C THR A 163 -5.03 -10.75 -19.20
N CYS A 164 -3.74 -10.65 -18.85
CA CYS A 164 -2.83 -9.73 -19.52
C CYS A 164 -2.44 -10.26 -20.91
N ILE A 165 -3.20 -9.86 -21.94
CA ILE A 165 -3.02 -10.32 -23.32
C ILE A 165 -1.60 -10.10 -23.88
N ALA A 166 -0.91 -9.07 -23.42
CA ALA A 166 0.44 -8.75 -23.87
C ALA A 166 1.54 -9.41 -23.02
N GLY A 167 1.19 -10.12 -21.94
CA GLY A 167 2.16 -10.71 -21.00
C GLY A 167 3.04 -9.66 -20.33
N ALA A 168 2.49 -8.47 -20.06
CA ALA A 168 3.19 -7.35 -19.45
C ALA A 168 3.30 -7.48 -17.93
N ARG A 169 2.32 -8.12 -17.26
CA ARG A 169 2.37 -8.42 -15.82
C ARG A 169 2.90 -9.83 -15.63
N ILE A 170 3.97 -9.98 -14.86
CA ILE A 170 4.66 -11.27 -14.63
C ILE A 170 4.80 -11.45 -13.12
N PHE A 171 4.26 -12.53 -12.58
CA PHE A 171 4.24 -12.80 -11.14
C PHE A 171 5.07 -14.02 -10.79
N GLY A 172 5.75 -14.00 -9.65
CA GLY A 172 6.58 -15.13 -9.21
C GLY A 172 7.35 -14.85 -7.93
N ASP A 173 8.20 -15.81 -7.56
CA ASP A 173 9.08 -15.73 -6.39
C ASP A 173 10.37 -14.98 -6.71
N LEU A 174 10.62 -13.87 -6.03
CA LEU A 174 11.85 -13.06 -6.14
C LEU A 174 13.06 -13.74 -5.48
N ASP A 175 12.86 -14.69 -4.57
CA ASP A 175 13.94 -15.43 -3.92
C ASP A 175 14.45 -16.59 -4.80
N ASP A 176 13.62 -17.08 -5.73
CA ASP A 176 14.04 -18.12 -6.68
C ASP A 176 14.83 -17.48 -7.84
N PRO A 177 16.15 -17.73 -7.96
CA PRO A 177 16.98 -17.11 -9.00
C PRO A 177 16.63 -17.55 -10.43
N ASN A 178 15.85 -18.63 -10.58
CA ASN A 178 15.42 -19.19 -11.85
C ASN A 178 14.00 -18.74 -12.26
N SER A 179 13.27 -18.06 -11.37
CA SER A 179 11.95 -17.53 -11.69
C SER A 179 12.03 -16.44 -12.75
N GLU A 180 10.94 -16.28 -13.52
CA GLU A 180 10.87 -15.23 -14.53
C GLU A 180 11.03 -13.84 -13.93
N VAL A 181 10.43 -13.57 -12.76
CA VAL A 181 10.56 -12.28 -12.09
C VAL A 181 12.00 -11.97 -11.69
N SER A 182 12.75 -12.96 -11.18
CA SER A 182 14.16 -12.80 -10.82
C SER A 182 15.07 -12.57 -12.03
N LYS A 183 14.75 -13.16 -13.18
CA LYS A 183 15.47 -12.87 -14.44
C LYS A 183 15.28 -11.41 -14.87
N TYR A 184 14.09 -10.86 -14.73
CA TYR A 184 13.83 -9.45 -15.03
C TYR A 184 14.52 -8.51 -14.04
N VAL A 185 14.59 -8.86 -12.75
CA VAL A 185 15.39 -8.12 -11.77
C VAL A 185 16.85 -8.05 -12.20
N LYS A 186 17.45 -9.18 -12.61
CA LYS A 186 18.84 -9.22 -13.14
C LYS A 186 19.02 -8.36 -14.41
N LYS A 187 17.98 -8.21 -15.22
CA LYS A 187 17.96 -7.32 -16.40
C LYS A 187 17.79 -5.83 -16.06
N GLY A 188 17.61 -5.49 -14.78
CA GLY A 188 17.48 -4.11 -14.33
C GLY A 188 16.05 -3.65 -14.04
N ALA A 189 15.10 -4.58 -13.80
CA ALA A 189 13.78 -4.20 -13.32
C ALA A 189 13.86 -3.57 -11.92
N LYS A 190 13.21 -2.43 -11.72
CA LYS A 190 13.30 -1.62 -10.48
C LYS A 190 11.94 -1.27 -9.90
N GLY A 191 11.85 -1.27 -8.57
CA GLY A 191 10.70 -0.73 -7.85
C GLY A 191 10.77 0.79 -7.78
N ILE A 192 9.62 1.45 -7.65
CA ILE A 192 9.55 2.90 -7.40
C ILE A 192 9.72 3.12 -5.90
N GLU A 193 10.94 3.39 -5.45
CA GLU A 193 11.19 3.83 -4.07
C GLU A 193 10.64 5.24 -3.87
N PRO A 194 10.11 5.58 -2.68
CA PRO A 194 9.72 6.94 -2.39
C PRO A 194 10.95 7.81 -2.11
N ASP A 195 10.87 9.10 -2.40
CA ASP A 195 11.89 10.05 -1.97
C ASP A 195 11.93 10.11 -0.44
N GLY A 196 13.14 10.03 0.13
CA GLY A 196 13.32 10.03 1.59
C GLY A 196 13.10 8.68 2.28
N GLY A 197 13.02 7.56 1.54
CA GLY A 197 12.97 6.23 2.14
C GLY A 197 13.37 5.09 1.22
N GLU A 198 13.54 3.90 1.79
CA GLU A 198 13.82 2.66 1.08
C GLU A 198 12.88 1.57 1.61
N LEU A 199 11.75 1.38 0.92
CA LEU A 199 10.71 0.44 1.34
C LEU A 199 10.86 -0.93 0.68
N GLY A 200 11.67 -1.03 -0.39
CA GLY A 200 11.85 -2.25 -1.17
C GLY A 200 10.56 -2.73 -1.84
N PRO A 201 9.97 -2.02 -2.82
CA PRO A 201 8.82 -2.47 -3.59
C PRO A 201 9.05 -3.83 -4.26
N ASN A 202 8.10 -4.75 -4.05
CA ASN A 202 8.11 -6.06 -4.69
C ASN A 202 7.34 -6.08 -6.02
N SER A 203 6.64 -4.99 -6.35
CA SER A 203 6.24 -4.67 -7.73
C SER A 203 7.31 -3.79 -8.37
N ARG A 204 7.83 -4.22 -9.52
CA ARG A 204 8.96 -3.60 -10.22
C ARG A 204 8.65 -3.42 -11.70
N TYR A 205 9.29 -2.43 -12.31
CA TYR A 205 9.08 -2.04 -13.70
C TYR A 205 10.31 -2.36 -14.52
N TYR A 206 10.09 -2.78 -15.76
CA TYR A 206 11.12 -3.02 -16.76
C TYR A 206 10.71 -2.37 -18.08
N GLY A 207 11.66 -1.79 -18.79
CA GLY A 207 11.46 -1.30 -20.15
C GLY A 207 12.57 -0.36 -20.58
N LYS A 208 12.33 0.37 -21.68
CA LYS A 208 13.30 1.31 -22.25
C LYS A 208 13.66 2.40 -21.24
N LYS A 209 14.92 2.83 -21.26
CA LYS A 209 15.46 3.84 -20.34
C LYS A 209 14.61 5.10 -20.29
N LYS A 210 14.17 5.62 -21.44
CA LYS A 210 13.33 6.83 -21.53
C LYS A 210 11.96 6.68 -20.88
N ASP A 211 11.33 5.51 -21.01
CA ASP A 211 9.99 5.23 -20.50
C ASP A 211 10.03 4.96 -18.99
N MET A 212 11.08 4.26 -18.54
CA MET A 212 11.42 4.14 -17.12
C MET A 212 11.70 5.51 -16.51
N SER A 213 12.53 6.35 -17.14
CA SER A 213 12.84 7.68 -16.62
C SER A 213 11.59 8.57 -16.55
N LEU A 214 10.71 8.50 -17.55
CA LEU A 214 9.40 9.17 -17.51
C LEU A 214 8.58 8.70 -16.30
N LEU A 215 8.43 7.38 -16.13
CA LEU A 215 7.65 6.81 -15.03
C LEU A 215 8.18 7.28 -13.66
N PHE A 216 9.47 7.10 -13.42
CA PHE A 216 10.06 7.37 -12.10
C PHE A 216 10.08 8.85 -11.78
N ARG A 217 10.31 9.74 -12.76
CA ARG A 217 10.23 11.18 -12.53
C ARG A 217 8.80 11.66 -12.22
N THR A 218 7.79 11.03 -12.80
CA THR A 218 6.39 11.47 -12.66
C THR A 218 5.67 10.83 -11.47
N HIS A 219 6.05 9.61 -11.07
CA HIS A 219 5.30 8.81 -10.08
C HIS A 219 6.11 8.36 -8.88
N THR A 220 7.32 8.90 -8.66
CA THR A 220 8.02 8.74 -7.37
C THR A 220 7.34 9.63 -6.33
N PRO A 221 6.74 9.05 -5.28
CA PRO A 221 6.11 9.83 -4.22
C PRO A 221 7.14 10.23 -3.16
N GLU A 222 6.84 11.25 -2.37
CA GLU A 222 7.56 11.50 -1.12
C GLU A 222 7.12 10.49 -0.04
N LEU A 223 8.06 10.05 0.80
CA LEU A 223 7.70 9.28 1.99
C LEU A 223 7.15 10.22 3.06
N ALA A 224 5.90 10.01 3.47
CA ALA A 224 5.29 10.78 4.55
C ALA A 224 6.10 10.67 5.85
N ASP A 225 6.31 11.79 6.56
CA ASP A 225 6.84 11.79 7.94
C ASP A 225 5.78 11.27 8.91
N LEU A 226 5.66 9.94 8.98
CA LEU A 226 4.78 9.25 9.90
C LEU A 226 5.27 9.36 11.35
N GLY A 227 6.53 9.75 11.59
CA GLY A 227 7.09 9.93 12.93
C GLY A 227 6.45 11.10 13.68
N SER A 228 6.19 12.23 13.02
CA SER A 228 5.44 13.34 13.64
C SER A 228 3.96 12.99 13.83
N ALA A 229 3.34 12.26 12.89
CA ALA A 229 1.95 11.81 13.00
C ALA A 229 1.76 10.80 14.14
N ARG A 230 2.61 9.78 14.26
CA ARG A 230 2.62 8.81 15.37
C ARG A 230 2.84 9.49 16.72
N ARG A 231 3.78 10.44 16.81
CA ARG A 231 4.02 11.22 18.06
C ARG A 231 2.78 12.02 18.46
N ARG A 232 2.13 12.71 17.51
CA ARG A 232 0.88 13.45 17.77
C ARG A 232 -0.25 12.50 18.20
N ALA A 233 -0.43 11.37 17.52
CA ALA A 233 -1.46 10.39 17.85
C ALA A 233 -1.22 9.74 19.23
N MET A 234 0.03 9.40 19.55
CA MET A 234 0.43 8.87 20.86
C MET A 234 0.15 9.89 21.96
N LEU A 235 0.59 11.13 21.81
CA LEU A 235 0.32 12.22 22.76
C LEU A 235 -1.19 12.46 22.93
N ALA A 236 -1.95 12.45 21.83
CA ALA A 236 -3.40 12.56 21.88
C ALA A 236 -4.05 11.39 22.63
N SER A 237 -3.57 10.16 22.46
CA SER A 237 -4.08 8.98 23.19
C SER A 237 -3.81 9.05 24.70
N LEU A 238 -2.66 9.58 25.11
CA LEU A 238 -2.30 9.81 26.51
C LEU A 238 -3.12 10.94 27.15
N ALA A 239 -3.59 11.90 26.34
CA ALA A 239 -4.47 12.96 26.79
C ALA A 239 -5.95 12.53 26.90
N LYS A 240 -6.38 11.43 26.23
CA LYS A 240 -7.77 10.96 26.26
C LYS A 240 -8.34 10.73 27.68
N PRO A 241 -7.63 10.10 28.64
CA PRO A 241 -8.12 9.94 30.01
C PRO A 241 -8.32 11.28 30.73
N ALA A 242 -7.40 12.23 30.53
CA ALA A 242 -7.48 13.56 31.13
C ALA A 242 -8.65 14.37 30.55
N ILE A 243 -8.81 14.37 29.22
CA ILE A 243 -9.90 15.06 28.51
C ILE A 243 -11.26 14.46 28.89
N LYS A 244 -11.37 13.13 29.03
CA LYS A 244 -12.60 12.45 29.49
C LYS A 244 -12.96 12.86 30.93
N THR A 245 -11.97 13.00 31.80
CA THR A 245 -12.15 13.45 33.19
C THR A 245 -12.62 14.90 33.25
N ILE A 246 -12.01 15.79 32.47
CA ILE A 246 -12.40 17.21 32.36
C ILE A 246 -13.81 17.38 31.78
N ARG A 247 -14.17 16.56 30.78
CA ARG A 247 -15.52 16.55 30.17
C ARG A 247 -16.59 16.09 31.16
N ASN A 248 -16.28 15.07 31.97
CA ASN A 248 -17.20 14.58 33.01
C ASN A 248 -17.36 15.55 34.18
N LEU A 249 -16.39 16.45 34.40
CA LEU A 249 -16.46 17.52 35.39
C LEU A 249 -17.13 18.80 34.88
N GLY A 250 -17.60 18.83 33.62
CA GLY A 250 -18.30 19.99 33.04
C GLY A 250 -17.42 21.22 32.79
N LEU A 251 -16.09 21.08 32.84
CA LEU A 251 -15.12 22.20 32.80
C LEU A 251 -14.70 22.61 31.38
N ILE A 252 -15.51 22.32 30.36
CA ILE A 252 -15.18 22.54 28.94
C ILE A 252 -14.81 24.01 28.64
N GLY A 253 -15.45 24.96 29.33
CA GLY A 253 -15.22 26.40 29.14
C GLY A 253 -13.85 26.91 29.58
N ALA A 254 -13.10 26.16 30.41
CA ALA A 254 -11.80 26.59 30.91
C ALA A 254 -10.61 26.18 30.02
N VAL A 255 -10.79 25.18 29.15
CA VAL A 255 -9.69 24.67 28.28
C VAL A 255 -9.58 25.47 26.98
N GLY A 256 -10.70 25.94 26.43
CA GLY A 256 -10.71 26.76 25.22
C GLY A 256 -10.00 28.10 25.37
N SER A 257 -10.04 28.70 26.55
CA SER A 257 -9.36 29.97 26.86
C SER A 257 -7.85 29.82 27.07
N ILE A 258 -7.36 28.62 27.41
CA ILE A 258 -5.92 28.37 27.57
C ILE A 258 -5.27 28.10 26.20
N LEU A 259 -5.93 27.36 25.32
CA LEU A 259 -5.41 27.05 23.98
C LEU A 259 -5.43 28.24 23.01
N MET A 260 -6.34 29.20 23.18
CA MET A 260 -6.39 30.41 22.33
C MET A 260 -5.31 31.46 22.70
N ASN A 261 -4.61 31.30 23.83
CA ASN A 261 -3.66 32.29 24.31
C ASN A 261 -2.21 32.05 23.85
N GLU A 262 -1.90 30.88 23.26
CA GLU A 262 -0.55 30.57 22.75
C GLU A 262 -0.34 30.95 21.27
N ASN A 263 -1.41 31.29 20.53
CA ASN A 263 -1.32 31.66 19.10
C ASN A 263 -1.25 33.17 18.83
N ASN A 264 -1.10 34.02 19.85
CA ASN A 264 -1.21 35.48 19.70
C ASN A 264 0.05 36.29 20.10
N THR A 265 1.24 35.70 19.98
CA THR A 265 2.51 36.44 20.14
C THR A 265 3.50 36.13 19.03
N SER A 266 3.16 36.46 17.78
CA SER A 266 4.15 36.73 16.73
C SER A 266 3.53 37.46 15.55
N GLU A 267 2.90 38.61 15.78
CA GLU A 267 2.71 39.65 14.77
C GLU A 267 2.67 40.98 15.53
N ASP A 268 3.32 42.00 14.96
CA ASP A 268 3.55 43.35 15.47
C ASP A 268 4.78 43.57 16.39
N LYS A 269 5.91 43.88 15.74
CA LYS A 269 6.77 45.03 16.06
C LYS A 269 7.81 45.31 14.95
N GLU A 270 7.61 46.48 14.33
CA GLU A 270 8.45 47.28 13.40
C GLU A 270 8.78 46.72 12.00
#